data_AF-A0A9E2LZT8-F1
#
_entry.id   AF-A0A9E2LZT8-F1
#
_cell.length_a   1.000
_cell.length_b   1.000
_cell.length_c   1.000
_cell.angle_alpha   90.00
_cell.angle_beta   90.00
_cell.angle_gamma   90.00
#
_symmetry.space_group_name_H-M   'P 1'
#
loop_
_entity.id
_entity.type
_entity.pdbx_description
1 polymer ?
#
loop_
_entity_poly.entity_id
_entity_poly.type
_entity_poly.pdbx_seq_one_letter_code
_entity_poly.pdbx_strand_id
1 'polypeptide(L)'
;MSILVNNTTRLVVQGITGGEGTFHTQQMIAYGTKVVAGVTPGKGGMMYGGNEKDIFAHPVPVFNTVTDAVKNEGADTSVIFVPAAFAAEAIMESAEAGIKLIVCITEGIPTRDMVKVREYLKHKNSRLVGPNCPGVISPGYAKVGIMPGFIHTPGNVGVISRSGTLTYEAVWQLTERGIGQSTCIGIGGDPIIGTQFLDAFKLFKEDSDTHAIIMIGEIGGSAEEEAAEYVKNEFNKPVIGFIAGRTAPPGRRMGHAGAIISGGKGTAAEKMEAMRTAGIHVIESPALIGETVQKVLAESPKKKLFVVESKTKKKKEPAKAHIQANLKKIYAAQVTKKVKPKPKPKPKPKKKLTAKTKVKPKKRK
;
A
#
# COMPACT_ATOMS: atom_id res chain seq x y z
N MET A 1 3.68 -1.86 18.22
CA MET A 1 4.93 -1.43 17.58
C MET A 1 4.87 -1.86 16.13
N SER A 2 5.50 -1.08 15.26
CA SER A 2 5.55 -1.29 13.81
C SER A 2 6.96 -0.94 13.34
N ILE A 3 7.37 -1.46 12.18
CA ILE A 3 8.67 -1.14 11.59
C ILE A 3 8.51 -0.11 10.47
N LEU A 4 9.57 0.67 10.24
CA LEU A 4 9.71 1.69 9.19
C LEU A 4 8.75 2.89 9.26
N VAL A 5 7.45 2.67 9.34
CA VAL A 5 6.42 3.72 9.36
C VAL A 5 5.48 3.55 10.55
N ASN A 6 5.10 4.67 11.17
CA ASN A 6 4.23 4.73 12.34
C ASN A 6 3.52 6.10 12.45
N ASN A 7 2.87 6.40 13.59
CA ASN A 7 2.15 7.66 13.81
C ASN A 7 3.03 8.92 13.86
N THR A 8 4.34 8.77 14.06
CA THR A 8 5.28 9.90 14.08
C THR A 8 5.89 10.18 12.72
N THR A 9 5.69 9.29 11.72
CA THR A 9 6.19 9.47 10.35
C THR A 9 5.72 10.81 9.76
N ARG A 10 6.66 11.61 9.25
CA ARG A 10 6.39 12.90 8.59
C ARG A 10 6.76 12.78 7.12
N LEU A 11 5.75 12.60 6.28
CA LEU A 11 5.92 12.25 4.87
C LEU A 11 6.06 13.48 3.97
N VAL A 12 7.11 13.51 3.14
CA VAL A 12 7.20 14.35 1.95
C VAL A 12 6.89 13.56 0.68
N VAL A 13 6.12 14.15 -0.23
CA VAL A 13 5.76 13.53 -1.51
C VAL A 13 6.50 14.20 -2.66
N GLN A 14 7.43 13.49 -3.28
CA GLN A 14 8.12 13.96 -4.48
C GLN A 14 7.28 13.65 -5.72
N GLY A 15 6.97 14.68 -6.51
CA GLY A 15 6.00 14.59 -7.60
C GLY A 15 4.54 14.76 -7.16
N ILE A 16 4.29 15.43 -6.02
CA ILE A 16 2.95 15.61 -5.44
C ILE A 16 1.91 16.21 -6.42
N THR A 17 2.34 17.07 -7.34
CA THR A 17 1.45 17.75 -8.30
C THR A 17 1.24 16.98 -9.61
N GLY A 18 1.83 15.79 -9.74
CA GLY A 18 1.55 14.86 -10.84
C GLY A 18 0.28 14.04 -10.58
N GLY A 19 -0.28 13.39 -11.59
CA GLY A 19 -1.53 12.62 -11.47
C GLY A 19 -1.49 11.56 -10.36
N GLU A 20 -0.56 10.61 -10.45
CA GLU A 20 -0.38 9.55 -9.45
C GLU A 20 0.02 10.10 -8.07
N GLY A 21 0.91 11.10 -8.06
CA GLY A 21 1.31 11.77 -6.82
C GLY A 21 0.13 12.43 -6.11
N THR A 22 -0.78 13.05 -6.86
CA THR A 22 -1.99 13.69 -6.31
C THR A 22 -2.95 12.63 -5.78
N PHE A 23 -3.31 11.66 -6.62
CA PHE A 23 -4.25 10.60 -6.27
C PHE A 23 -3.81 9.84 -5.02
N HIS A 24 -2.56 9.41 -4.96
CA HIS A 24 -2.07 8.66 -3.81
C HIS A 24 -1.82 9.53 -2.58
N THR A 25 -1.50 10.81 -2.73
CA THR A 25 -1.43 11.74 -1.59
C THR A 25 -2.79 11.89 -0.92
N GLN A 26 -3.85 12.07 -1.71
CA GLN A 26 -5.22 12.13 -1.20
C GLN A 26 -5.56 10.88 -0.38
N GLN A 27 -5.21 9.70 -0.89
CA GLN A 27 -5.45 8.42 -0.21
C GLN A 27 -4.59 8.25 1.05
N MET A 28 -3.33 8.69 1.05
CA MET A 28 -2.45 8.62 2.22
C MET A 28 -2.94 9.55 3.34
N ILE A 29 -3.37 10.77 3.00
CA ILE A 29 -3.99 11.70 3.96
C ILE A 29 -5.29 11.10 4.52
N ALA A 30 -6.15 10.57 3.65
CA ALA A 30 -7.41 9.94 4.07
C ALA A 30 -7.19 8.70 4.97
N TYR A 31 -6.09 7.97 4.78
CA TYR A 31 -5.70 6.86 5.63
C TYR A 31 -5.20 7.30 7.02
N GLY A 32 -4.78 8.55 7.16
CA GLY A 32 -4.23 9.11 8.40
C GLY A 32 -2.70 9.32 8.38
N THR A 33 -2.02 9.07 7.25
CA THR A 33 -0.60 9.36 7.13
C THR A 33 -0.37 10.87 7.18
N LYS A 34 0.57 11.31 8.02
CA LYS A 34 0.91 12.73 8.15
C LYS A 34 1.78 13.21 6.98
N VAL A 35 1.12 13.62 5.89
CA VAL A 35 1.76 14.29 4.75
C VAL A 35 2.02 15.75 5.10
N VAL A 36 3.30 16.10 5.27
CA VAL A 36 3.71 17.43 5.76
C VAL A 36 4.19 18.34 4.64
N ALA A 37 4.68 17.77 3.54
CA ALA A 37 5.23 18.54 2.44
C ALA A 37 5.07 17.80 1.11
N GLY A 38 5.14 18.56 0.02
CA GLY A 38 5.33 18.04 -1.31
C GLY A 38 6.52 18.69 -1.99
N VAL A 39 7.07 18.03 -3.00
CA VAL A 39 8.14 18.58 -3.83
C VAL A 39 7.73 18.51 -5.29
N THR A 40 7.83 19.64 -5.97
CA THR A 40 7.77 19.74 -7.43
C THR A 40 8.64 20.93 -7.85
N PRO A 41 9.81 20.69 -8.47
CA PRO A 41 10.66 21.77 -8.95
C PRO A 41 9.90 22.76 -9.86
N GLY A 42 10.10 24.05 -9.63
CA GLY A 42 9.40 25.14 -10.32
C GLY A 42 8.04 25.50 -9.74
N LYS A 43 7.55 24.78 -8.72
CA LYS A 43 6.28 25.05 -8.02
C LYS A 43 6.43 25.32 -6.53
N GLY A 44 7.65 25.56 -6.03
CA GLY A 44 7.89 25.90 -4.63
C GLY A 44 7.13 27.16 -4.18
N GLY A 45 6.64 27.16 -2.94
CA GLY A 45 5.89 28.27 -2.33
C GLY A 45 4.38 28.18 -2.46
N MET A 46 3.84 27.20 -3.20
CA MET A 46 2.40 26.98 -3.29
C MET A 46 1.87 26.13 -2.12
N MET A 47 0.62 26.38 -1.74
CA MET A 47 -0.18 25.45 -0.92
C MET A 47 -1.05 24.61 -1.86
N TYR A 48 -0.74 23.32 -1.99
CA TYR A 48 -1.43 22.43 -2.92
C TYR A 48 -2.54 21.63 -2.24
N GLY A 49 -3.78 21.79 -2.72
CA GLY A 49 -4.97 21.12 -2.19
C GLY A 49 -5.46 19.93 -3.01
N GLY A 50 -4.72 19.49 -4.03
CA GLY A 50 -5.12 18.43 -4.95
C GLY A 50 -5.57 18.93 -6.33
N ASN A 51 -6.26 18.06 -7.07
CA ASN A 51 -6.82 18.36 -8.40
C ASN A 51 -8.36 18.27 -8.38
N GLU A 52 -9.03 18.43 -9.53
CA GLU A 52 -10.50 18.41 -9.62
C GLU A 52 -11.16 17.10 -9.13
N LYS A 53 -10.44 15.98 -9.21
CA LYS A 53 -10.92 14.64 -8.84
C LYS A 53 -10.44 14.21 -7.45
N ASP A 54 -9.23 14.62 -7.10
CA ASP A 54 -8.49 14.15 -5.94
C ASP A 54 -8.20 15.32 -5.01
N ILE A 55 -9.20 15.73 -4.23
CA ILE A 55 -9.11 16.86 -3.30
C ILE A 55 -8.58 16.38 -1.95
N PHE A 56 -7.60 17.09 -1.41
CA PHE A 56 -7.01 16.77 -0.12
C PHE A 56 -7.89 17.29 1.02
N ALA A 57 -7.90 16.59 2.16
CA ALA A 57 -8.60 17.04 3.35
C ALA A 57 -8.05 18.37 3.91
N HIS A 58 -6.77 18.65 3.63
CA HIS A 58 -6.11 19.92 3.92
C HIS A 58 -5.02 20.17 2.86
N PRO A 59 -4.68 21.44 2.55
CA PRO A 59 -3.59 21.74 1.63
C PRO A 59 -2.23 21.34 2.23
N VAL A 60 -1.27 21.08 1.36
CA VAL A 60 0.11 20.69 1.68
C VAL A 60 1.07 21.72 1.08
N PRO A 61 2.05 22.26 1.83
CA PRO A 61 3.05 23.16 1.27
C PRO A 61 3.95 22.42 0.27
N VAL A 62 4.22 23.04 -0.87
CA VAL A 62 5.08 22.50 -1.91
C VAL A 62 6.38 23.28 -1.97
N PHE A 63 7.49 22.55 -2.06
CA PHE A 63 8.83 23.09 -2.15
C PHE A 63 9.49 22.72 -3.49
N ASN A 64 10.56 23.44 -3.83
CA ASN A 64 11.38 23.10 -4.99
C ASN A 64 12.34 21.93 -4.70
N THR A 65 12.74 21.76 -3.44
CA THR A 65 13.73 20.75 -3.03
C THR A 65 13.25 19.96 -1.82
N VAL A 66 13.75 18.74 -1.65
CA VAL A 66 13.52 17.93 -0.45
C VAL A 66 14.19 18.55 0.77
N THR A 67 15.36 19.18 0.61
CA THR A 67 16.07 19.89 1.70
C THR A 67 15.19 20.98 2.33
N ASP A 68 14.48 21.75 1.52
CA ASP A 68 13.55 22.76 2.03
C ASP A 68 12.36 22.12 2.77
N ALA A 69 11.82 21.01 2.26
CA ALA A 69 10.77 20.27 2.94
C ALA A 69 11.23 19.73 4.30
N VAL A 70 12.46 19.20 4.40
CA VAL A 70 13.04 18.76 5.68
C VAL A 70 13.24 19.94 6.63
N LYS A 71 13.83 21.04 6.14
CA LYS A 71 14.14 22.21 6.97
C LYS A 71 12.89 22.89 7.53
N ASN A 72 11.85 23.07 6.71
CA ASN A 72 10.66 23.83 7.09
C ASN A 72 9.59 22.95 7.74
N GLU A 73 9.45 21.70 7.29
CA GLU A 73 8.36 20.81 7.73
C GLU A 73 8.86 19.57 8.47
N GLY A 74 10.16 19.44 8.74
CA GLY A 74 10.72 18.31 9.49
C GLY A 74 10.37 16.96 8.87
N ALA A 75 10.29 16.87 7.55
CA ALA A 75 10.04 15.60 6.86
C ALA A 75 11.16 14.59 7.19
N ASP A 76 10.78 13.34 7.50
CA ASP A 76 11.73 12.26 7.82
C ASP A 76 11.63 11.07 6.86
N THR A 77 10.57 11.04 6.06
CA THR A 77 10.21 9.97 5.14
C THR A 77 9.82 10.58 3.80
N SER A 78 10.28 10.02 2.69
CA SER A 78 9.91 10.45 1.33
C SER A 78 9.20 9.31 0.59
N VAL A 79 8.16 9.66 -0.18
CA VAL A 79 7.60 8.79 -1.22
C VAL A 79 7.75 9.45 -2.59
N ILE A 80 8.14 8.65 -3.58
CA ILE A 80 8.52 9.13 -4.91
C ILE A 80 7.54 8.62 -5.96
N PHE A 81 6.88 9.56 -6.62
CA PHE A 81 5.98 9.35 -7.77
C PHE A 81 6.49 10.02 -9.06
N VAL A 82 7.78 10.35 -9.12
CA VAL A 82 8.37 11.00 -10.29
C VAL A 82 8.60 9.97 -11.42
N PRO A 83 8.57 10.38 -12.70
CA PRO A 83 8.88 9.50 -13.82
C PRO A 83 10.26 8.84 -13.72
N ALA A 84 10.42 7.66 -14.34
CA ALA A 84 11.63 6.83 -14.25
C ALA A 84 12.93 7.57 -14.59
N ALA A 85 12.88 8.48 -15.58
CA ALA A 85 14.02 9.29 -15.99
C ALA A 85 14.59 10.19 -14.88
N PHE A 86 13.80 10.50 -13.86
CA PHE A 86 14.18 11.41 -12.76
C PHE A 86 14.24 10.71 -11.40
N ALA A 87 13.79 9.46 -11.32
CA ALA A 87 13.59 8.77 -10.04
C ALA A 87 14.91 8.44 -9.32
N ALA A 88 15.98 8.14 -10.06
CA ALA A 88 17.31 7.92 -9.45
C ALA A 88 17.83 9.18 -8.74
N GLU A 89 17.70 10.35 -9.37
CA GLU A 89 18.09 11.63 -8.79
C GLU A 89 17.19 12.00 -7.60
N ALA A 90 15.89 11.78 -7.68
CA ALA A 90 14.95 11.99 -6.58
C ALA A 90 15.25 11.13 -5.34
N ILE A 91 15.75 9.90 -5.53
CA ILE A 91 16.23 9.04 -4.43
C ILE A 91 17.48 9.65 -3.80
N MET A 92 18.47 10.03 -4.61
CA MET A 92 19.72 10.63 -4.12
C MET A 92 19.47 11.96 -3.42
N GLU A 93 18.57 12.80 -3.94
CA GLU A 93 18.16 14.07 -3.31
C GLU A 93 17.56 13.84 -1.92
N SER A 94 16.66 12.86 -1.77
CA SER A 94 16.13 12.51 -0.45
C SER A 94 17.21 12.10 0.54
N ALA A 95 18.16 11.27 0.10
CA ALA A 95 19.24 10.82 0.95
C ALA A 95 20.19 11.97 1.34
N GLU A 96 20.46 12.90 0.42
CA GLU A 96 21.24 14.10 0.70
C GLU A 96 20.53 15.03 1.69
N ALA A 97 19.22 15.18 1.58
CA ALA A 97 18.40 15.96 2.50
C ALA A 97 18.26 15.33 3.91
N GLY A 98 18.81 14.13 4.13
CA GLY A 98 18.80 13.44 5.42
C GLY A 98 17.54 12.64 5.74
N ILE A 99 16.68 12.40 4.74
CA ILE A 99 15.49 11.53 4.87
C ILE A 99 15.93 10.12 5.29
N LYS A 100 15.27 9.56 6.32
CA LYS A 100 15.63 8.25 6.88
C LYS A 100 15.03 7.09 6.10
N LEU A 101 13.81 7.26 5.60
CA LEU A 101 13.12 6.26 4.79
C LEU A 101 12.68 6.86 3.45
N ILE A 102 13.10 6.22 2.37
CA ILE A 102 12.77 6.60 1.00
C ILE A 102 11.98 5.45 0.38
N VAL A 103 10.77 5.73 -0.09
CA VAL A 103 9.90 4.75 -0.76
C VAL A 103 9.77 5.16 -2.23
N CYS A 104 10.35 4.37 -3.13
CA CYS A 104 10.27 4.64 -4.57
C CYS A 104 9.24 3.72 -5.23
N ILE A 105 8.14 4.31 -5.70
CA ILE A 105 7.05 3.56 -6.34
C ILE A 105 7.37 3.29 -7.82
N THR A 106 8.02 4.25 -8.47
CA THR A 106 8.29 4.28 -9.90
C THR A 106 8.88 2.97 -10.43
N GLU A 107 8.26 2.42 -11.46
CA GLU A 107 8.77 1.30 -12.25
C GLU A 107 9.55 1.79 -13.48
N GLY A 108 10.46 0.96 -13.98
CA GLY A 108 11.15 1.21 -15.26
C GLY A 108 12.39 2.09 -15.14
N ILE A 109 12.93 2.26 -13.94
CA ILE A 109 14.22 2.95 -13.74
C ILE A 109 15.32 2.11 -14.40
N PRO A 110 16.20 2.69 -15.23
CA PRO A 110 17.30 1.94 -15.81
C PRO A 110 18.19 1.30 -14.74
N THR A 111 18.50 0.01 -14.89
CA THR A 111 19.36 -0.72 -13.94
C THR A 111 20.69 -0.01 -13.69
N ARG A 112 21.27 0.62 -14.74
CA ARG A 112 22.50 1.42 -14.64
C ARG A 112 22.38 2.57 -13.64
N ASP A 113 21.23 3.22 -13.57
CA ASP A 113 21.01 4.32 -12.63
C ASP A 113 20.78 3.79 -11.22
N MET A 114 20.11 2.64 -11.08
CA MET A 114 20.01 1.97 -9.78
C MET A 114 21.34 1.45 -9.23
N VAL A 115 22.32 1.12 -10.08
CA VAL A 115 23.71 0.86 -9.64
C VAL A 115 24.30 2.11 -8.97
N LYS A 116 24.15 3.29 -9.58
CA LYS A 116 24.63 4.55 -9.01
C LYS A 116 23.94 4.86 -7.69
N VAL A 117 22.60 4.72 -7.64
CA VAL A 117 21.81 4.91 -6.42
C VAL A 117 22.30 4.00 -5.31
N ARG A 118 22.49 2.71 -5.59
CA ARG A 118 22.95 1.74 -4.58
C ARG A 118 24.33 2.10 -4.04
N GLU A 119 25.26 2.52 -4.90
CA GLU A 119 26.58 2.97 -4.45
C GLU A 119 26.49 4.23 -3.59
N TYR A 120 25.73 5.22 -4.05
CA TYR A 120 25.54 6.48 -3.34
C TYR A 120 24.94 6.28 -1.93
N LEU A 121 23.93 5.41 -1.80
CA LEU A 121 23.27 5.13 -0.53
C LEU A 121 24.16 4.41 0.50
N LYS A 122 25.24 3.73 0.10
CA LYS A 122 26.17 3.08 1.05
C LYS A 122 26.80 4.07 2.03
N HIS A 123 26.92 5.33 1.62
CA HIS A 123 27.53 6.39 2.41
C HIS A 123 26.50 7.31 3.08
N LYS A 124 25.22 6.93 3.07
CA LYS A 124 24.12 7.72 3.63
C LYS A 124 23.39 6.91 4.71
N ASN A 125 22.82 7.63 5.67
CA ASN A 125 21.99 7.02 6.73
C ASN A 125 20.52 7.03 6.32
N SER A 126 20.25 6.44 5.15
CA SER A 126 18.93 6.42 4.50
C SER A 126 18.63 5.00 4.01
N ARG A 127 17.42 4.53 4.27
CA ARG A 127 16.91 3.26 3.75
C ARG A 127 16.02 3.49 2.55
N LEU A 128 16.26 2.76 1.46
CA LEU A 128 15.38 2.72 0.29
C LEU A 128 14.47 1.49 0.34
N VAL A 129 13.18 1.65 0.07
CA VAL A 129 12.22 0.58 -0.27
C VAL A 129 11.79 0.80 -1.73
N GLY A 130 11.83 -0.26 -2.53
CA GLY A 130 11.70 -0.18 -3.99
C GLY A 130 13.05 -0.06 -4.71
N PRO A 131 13.08 0.40 -5.98
CA PRO A 131 11.96 0.92 -6.77
C PRO A 131 10.97 -0.18 -7.21
N ASN A 132 10.02 0.18 -8.08
CA ASN A 132 9.01 -0.74 -8.63
C ASN A 132 8.30 -1.53 -7.52
N CYS A 133 7.72 -0.80 -6.56
CA CYS A 133 7.13 -1.39 -5.38
C CYS A 133 5.81 -0.72 -4.98
N PRO A 134 4.92 -1.42 -4.25
CA PRO A 134 3.69 -0.82 -3.77
C PRO A 134 3.89 0.08 -2.53
N GLY A 135 5.08 0.05 -1.92
CA GLY A 135 5.47 0.84 -0.76
C GLY A 135 5.41 0.09 0.57
N VAL A 136 5.13 0.82 1.65
CA VAL A 136 5.08 0.32 3.04
C VAL A 136 3.76 0.72 3.71
N ILE A 137 3.17 -0.18 4.48
CA ILE A 137 1.99 0.11 5.30
C ILE A 137 2.10 -0.59 6.65
N SER A 138 1.92 0.20 7.71
CA SER A 138 1.73 -0.29 9.08
C SER A 138 0.27 -0.02 9.44
N PRO A 139 -0.60 -1.04 9.44
CA PRO A 139 -2.04 -0.82 9.51
C PRO A 139 -2.47 -0.07 10.77
N GLY A 140 -3.33 0.94 10.60
CA GLY A 140 -3.77 1.81 11.68
C GLY A 140 -2.76 2.89 12.12
N TYR A 141 -1.57 2.92 11.49
CA TYR A 141 -0.56 3.94 11.75
C TYR A 141 -0.28 4.83 10.53
N ALA A 142 0.30 4.23 9.48
CA ALA A 142 0.70 4.97 8.29
C ALA A 142 0.74 4.07 7.06
N LYS A 143 0.32 4.64 5.93
CA LYS A 143 0.48 4.09 4.58
C LYS A 143 1.36 5.04 3.78
N VAL A 144 2.44 4.50 3.20
CA VAL A 144 3.37 5.22 2.33
C VAL A 144 3.48 4.44 1.01
N GLY A 145 2.72 4.87 0.00
CA GLY A 145 2.67 4.23 -1.31
C GLY A 145 1.25 3.96 -1.81
N ILE A 146 1.08 2.92 -2.62
CA ILE A 146 -0.11 2.71 -3.46
C ILE A 146 -1.04 1.59 -2.98
N MET A 147 -0.66 0.86 -1.92
CA MET A 147 -1.46 -0.26 -1.39
C MET A 147 -2.87 0.15 -0.95
N PRO A 148 -3.94 -0.58 -1.28
CA PRO A 148 -5.29 -0.23 -0.80
C PRO A 148 -5.35 -0.34 0.73
N GLY A 149 -5.64 0.76 1.44
CA GLY A 149 -5.61 0.78 2.90
C GLY A 149 -6.71 -0.07 3.54
N PHE A 150 -7.88 -0.17 2.89
CA PHE A 150 -9.08 -0.80 3.45
C PHE A 150 -9.00 -2.33 3.58
N ILE A 151 -8.09 -3.00 2.86
CA ILE A 151 -7.89 -4.46 2.99
C ILE A 151 -7.00 -4.82 4.20
N HIS A 152 -6.34 -3.83 4.80
CA HIS A 152 -5.39 -4.03 5.88
C HIS A 152 -6.07 -3.83 7.24
N THR A 153 -5.73 -4.68 8.21
CA THR A 153 -6.19 -4.54 9.60
C THR A 153 -5.00 -4.68 10.57
N PRO A 154 -4.96 -3.95 11.69
CA PRO A 154 -3.86 -4.09 12.66
C PRO A 154 -3.79 -5.51 13.23
N GLY A 155 -2.58 -6.09 13.28
CA GLY A 155 -2.31 -7.38 13.90
C GLY A 155 -0.82 -7.66 14.03
N ASN A 156 -0.45 -8.94 13.95
CA ASN A 156 0.88 -9.42 14.34
C ASN A 156 1.59 -10.23 13.24
N VAL A 157 1.12 -10.16 11.99
CA VAL A 157 1.78 -10.82 10.86
C VAL A 157 2.53 -9.80 10.02
N GLY A 158 3.84 -9.97 9.89
CA GLY A 158 4.66 -9.19 8.98
C GLY A 158 4.54 -9.72 7.55
N VAL A 159 4.60 -8.86 6.55
CA VAL A 159 4.57 -9.28 5.13
C VAL A 159 5.72 -8.63 4.36
N ILE A 160 6.52 -9.44 3.67
CA ILE A 160 7.59 -8.99 2.78
C ILE A 160 7.33 -9.56 1.39
N SER A 161 7.32 -8.72 0.35
CA SER A 161 6.97 -9.17 -0.99
C SER A 161 7.65 -8.39 -2.11
N ARG A 162 8.04 -9.09 -3.17
CA ARG A 162 8.48 -8.46 -4.43
C ARG A 162 7.31 -7.94 -5.28
N SER A 163 6.11 -8.49 -5.10
CA SER A 163 4.94 -8.21 -5.94
C SER A 163 3.89 -7.35 -5.26
N GLY A 164 3.34 -6.37 -5.97
CA GLY A 164 2.24 -5.54 -5.48
C GLY A 164 0.96 -6.32 -5.20
N THR A 165 0.24 -6.72 -6.24
CA THR A 165 -1.10 -7.32 -6.10
C THR A 165 -1.10 -8.66 -5.37
N LEU A 166 -0.05 -9.47 -5.50
CA LEU A 166 0.07 -10.72 -4.73
C LEU A 166 0.23 -10.46 -3.22
N THR A 167 0.81 -9.32 -2.82
CA THR A 167 0.76 -8.87 -1.42
C THR A 167 -0.67 -8.61 -0.98
N TYR A 168 -1.49 -8.01 -1.85
CA TYR A 168 -2.88 -7.66 -1.52
C TYR A 168 -3.71 -8.91 -1.31
N GLU A 169 -3.48 -9.94 -2.12
CA GLU A 169 -4.12 -11.25 -1.96
C GLU A 169 -3.76 -11.89 -0.61
N ALA A 170 -2.49 -11.86 -0.22
CA ALA A 170 -2.05 -12.37 1.08
C ALA A 170 -2.70 -11.60 2.23
N VAL A 171 -2.67 -10.27 2.16
CA VAL A 171 -3.28 -9.38 3.16
C VAL A 171 -4.78 -9.61 3.26
N TRP A 172 -5.48 -9.71 2.14
CA TRP A 172 -6.92 -9.95 2.11
C TRP A 172 -7.29 -11.28 2.75
N GLN A 173 -6.57 -12.36 2.40
CA GLN A 173 -6.78 -13.67 3.02
C GLN A 173 -6.57 -13.66 4.54
N LEU A 174 -5.60 -12.89 5.03
CA LEU A 174 -5.38 -12.72 6.47
C LEU A 174 -6.53 -11.95 7.13
N THR A 175 -6.89 -10.79 6.57
CA THR A 175 -7.93 -9.92 7.12
C THR A 175 -9.29 -10.61 7.18
N GLU A 176 -9.68 -11.35 6.13
CA GLU A 176 -10.93 -12.13 6.11
C GLU A 176 -10.95 -13.27 7.16
N ARG A 177 -9.78 -13.68 7.66
CA ARG A 177 -9.62 -14.67 8.74
C ARG A 177 -9.48 -14.03 10.12
N GLY A 178 -9.63 -12.71 10.22
CA GLY A 178 -9.45 -11.96 11.46
C GLY A 178 -7.99 -11.88 11.91
N ILE A 179 -7.03 -12.11 11.00
CA ILE A 179 -5.60 -12.02 11.27
C ILE A 179 -5.10 -10.70 10.66
N GLY A 180 -4.70 -9.76 11.51
CA GLY A 180 -4.16 -8.48 11.04
C GLY A 180 -2.66 -8.51 10.78
N GLN A 181 -2.17 -7.46 10.13
CA GLN A 181 -0.77 -7.28 9.79
C GLN A 181 -0.09 -6.28 10.72
N SER A 182 1.19 -6.51 11.04
CA SER A 182 2.01 -5.56 11.79
C SER A 182 2.56 -4.47 10.88
N THR A 183 3.34 -4.87 9.88
CA THR A 183 3.81 -4.04 8.76
C THR A 183 3.90 -4.89 7.50
N CYS A 184 3.45 -4.33 6.36
CA CYS A 184 3.66 -4.91 5.04
C CYS A 184 4.69 -4.06 4.27
N ILE A 185 5.71 -4.71 3.71
CA ILE A 185 6.79 -4.10 2.94
C ILE A 185 6.81 -4.73 1.55
N GLY A 186 6.41 -3.95 0.54
CA GLY A 186 6.70 -4.26 -0.84
C GLY A 186 8.12 -3.84 -1.17
N ILE A 187 9.05 -4.78 -1.31
CA ILE A 187 10.48 -4.48 -1.54
C ILE A 187 10.79 -4.13 -3.01
N GLY A 188 9.94 -4.61 -3.92
CA GLY A 188 9.96 -4.28 -5.35
C GLY A 188 10.40 -5.41 -6.28
N GLY A 189 10.02 -5.27 -7.56
CA GLY A 189 10.24 -6.28 -8.61
C GLY A 189 11.53 -6.11 -9.42
N ASP A 190 12.26 -5.01 -9.23
CA ASP A 190 13.44 -4.70 -10.03
C ASP A 190 14.68 -5.55 -9.66
N PRO A 191 15.67 -5.70 -10.57
CA PRO A 191 16.89 -6.46 -10.29
C PRO A 191 17.78 -5.84 -9.21
N ILE A 192 17.72 -4.51 -9.05
CA ILE A 192 18.46 -3.77 -8.03
C ILE A 192 17.45 -2.94 -7.25
N ILE A 193 17.19 -3.37 -6.03
CA ILE A 193 16.33 -2.72 -5.04
C ILE A 193 17.15 -2.22 -3.85
N GLY A 194 16.55 -1.38 -3.02
CA GLY A 194 17.12 -0.94 -1.75
C GLY A 194 17.07 -2.03 -0.69
N THR A 195 15.95 -2.10 0.03
CA THR A 195 15.71 -3.07 1.11
C THR A 195 15.48 -4.45 0.52
N GLN A 196 16.29 -5.43 0.92
CA GLN A 196 16.14 -6.84 0.52
C GLN A 196 15.33 -7.63 1.56
N PHE A 197 15.00 -8.89 1.24
CA PHE A 197 14.36 -9.80 2.20
C PHE A 197 15.15 -9.89 3.51
N LEU A 198 16.47 -10.09 3.43
CA LEU A 198 17.36 -10.18 4.59
C LEU A 198 17.26 -8.94 5.49
N ASP A 199 17.24 -7.74 4.89
CA ASP A 199 17.12 -6.49 5.64
C ASP A 199 15.78 -6.38 6.35
N ALA A 200 14.70 -6.76 5.67
CA ALA A 200 13.36 -6.77 6.26
C ALA A 200 13.24 -7.82 7.39
N PHE A 201 13.84 -9.00 7.25
CA PHE A 201 13.90 -9.99 8.33
C PHE A 201 14.64 -9.46 9.55
N LYS A 202 15.74 -8.72 9.39
CA LYS A 202 16.44 -8.08 10.53
C LYS A 202 15.51 -7.11 11.27
N LEU A 203 14.76 -6.28 10.55
CA LEU A 203 13.77 -5.38 11.16
C LEU A 203 12.67 -6.15 11.90
N PHE A 204 12.12 -7.20 11.27
CA PHE A 204 11.09 -8.02 11.91
C PHE A 204 11.62 -8.86 13.06
N LYS A 205 12.92 -9.18 13.12
CA LYS A 205 13.53 -9.88 14.27
C LYS A 205 13.43 -9.02 15.53
N GLU A 206 13.63 -7.71 15.37
CA GLU A 206 13.63 -6.71 16.45
C GLU A 206 12.22 -6.29 16.88
N ASP A 207 11.22 -6.40 16.02
CA ASP A 207 9.84 -6.02 16.36
C ASP A 207 9.10 -7.09 17.18
N SER A 208 8.98 -6.90 18.49
CA SER A 208 8.31 -7.87 19.37
C SER A 208 6.85 -8.16 19.03
N ASP A 209 6.17 -7.25 18.33
CA ASP A 209 4.74 -7.35 18.05
C ASP A 209 4.44 -8.13 16.77
N THR A 210 5.47 -8.42 15.97
CA THR A 210 5.38 -9.36 14.85
C THR A 210 5.64 -10.79 15.35
N HIS A 211 4.65 -11.67 15.15
CA HIS A 211 4.66 -13.06 15.61
C HIS A 211 4.91 -14.08 14.49
N ALA A 212 4.56 -13.76 13.24
CA ALA A 212 4.86 -14.59 12.08
C ALA A 212 5.11 -13.69 10.86
N ILE A 213 5.88 -14.20 9.89
CA ILE A 213 6.27 -13.43 8.70
C ILE A 213 5.85 -14.19 7.46
N ILE A 214 5.21 -13.50 6.52
CA ILE A 214 4.98 -13.98 5.17
C ILE A 214 6.08 -13.42 4.27
N MET A 215 6.71 -14.31 3.49
CA MET A 215 7.72 -13.99 2.50
C MET A 215 7.22 -14.41 1.11
N ILE A 216 6.98 -13.43 0.23
CA ILE A 216 6.49 -13.64 -1.13
C ILE A 216 7.59 -13.28 -2.12
N GLY A 217 8.30 -14.30 -2.59
CA GLY A 217 9.30 -14.20 -3.63
C GLY A 217 8.78 -14.54 -5.02
N GLU A 218 9.69 -14.51 -5.97
CA GLU A 218 9.45 -14.88 -7.37
C GLU A 218 10.73 -15.47 -7.98
N ILE A 219 10.66 -15.92 -9.24
CA ILE A 219 11.84 -16.36 -9.99
C ILE A 219 12.88 -15.25 -10.16
N GLY A 220 14.13 -15.66 -10.40
CA GLY A 220 15.27 -14.77 -10.64
C GLY A 220 16.08 -14.41 -9.40
N GLY A 221 17.40 -14.25 -9.57
CA GLY A 221 18.34 -13.96 -8.48
C GLY A 221 18.43 -15.08 -7.42
N SER A 222 19.06 -14.78 -6.29
CA SER A 222 19.28 -15.69 -5.15
C SER A 222 18.78 -15.13 -3.80
N ALA A 223 18.05 -14.01 -3.83
CA ALA A 223 17.70 -13.26 -2.62
C ALA A 223 16.82 -14.07 -1.64
N GLU A 224 15.97 -14.93 -2.18
CA GLU A 224 15.12 -15.81 -1.39
C GLU A 224 15.92 -16.93 -0.70
N GLU A 225 16.90 -17.49 -1.37
CA GLU A 225 17.82 -18.51 -0.83
C GLU A 225 18.70 -17.91 0.27
N GLU A 226 19.24 -16.70 0.05
CA GLU A 226 20.03 -15.96 1.05
C GLU A 226 19.19 -15.64 2.30
N ALA A 227 17.93 -15.26 2.10
CA ALA A 227 17.00 -15.04 3.20
C ALA A 227 16.64 -16.33 3.94
N ALA A 228 16.47 -17.44 3.23
CA ALA A 228 16.24 -18.75 3.84
C ALA A 228 17.42 -19.18 4.73
N GLU A 229 18.66 -19.00 4.27
CA GLU A 229 19.86 -19.29 5.06
C GLU A 229 19.91 -18.44 6.35
N TYR A 230 19.56 -17.15 6.26
CA TYR A 230 19.44 -16.32 7.46
C TYR A 230 18.32 -16.79 8.39
N VAL A 231 17.16 -17.18 7.84
CA VAL A 231 16.04 -17.67 8.65
C VAL A 231 16.46 -18.89 9.47
N LYS A 232 17.15 -19.84 8.82
CA LYS A 232 17.66 -21.06 9.45
C LYS A 232 18.59 -20.80 10.63
N ASN A 233 19.49 -19.82 10.48
CA ASN A 233 20.58 -19.61 11.43
C ASN A 233 20.24 -18.58 12.53
N GLU A 234 19.40 -17.59 12.22
CA GLU A 234 19.31 -16.36 13.01
C GLU A 234 17.86 -15.91 13.28
N PHE A 235 16.84 -16.60 12.81
CA PHE A 235 15.46 -16.10 12.90
C PHE A 235 14.51 -17.10 13.57
N ASN A 236 13.87 -16.65 14.66
CA ASN A 236 13.15 -17.56 15.56
C ASN A 236 11.63 -17.44 15.46
N LYS A 237 11.12 -16.62 14.53
CA LYS A 237 9.68 -16.45 14.32
C LYS A 237 9.25 -17.30 13.13
N PRO A 238 8.07 -17.94 13.17
CA PRO A 238 7.57 -18.72 12.05
C PRO A 238 7.52 -17.91 10.75
N VAL A 239 7.97 -18.53 9.66
CA VAL A 239 7.99 -17.93 8.32
C VAL A 239 7.16 -18.78 7.37
N ILE A 240 6.28 -18.13 6.61
CA ILE A 240 5.46 -18.73 5.56
C ILE A 240 5.97 -18.20 4.23
N GLY A 241 6.36 -19.09 3.32
CA GLY A 241 7.03 -18.74 2.06
C GLY A 241 6.20 -19.08 0.83
N PHE A 242 6.14 -18.19 -0.15
CA PHE A 242 5.60 -18.45 -1.49
C PHE A 242 6.57 -17.97 -2.57
N ILE A 243 6.72 -18.75 -3.62
CA ILE A 243 7.51 -18.36 -4.80
C ILE A 243 6.63 -18.37 -6.05
N ALA A 244 6.42 -17.20 -6.63
CA ALA A 244 5.75 -17.06 -7.92
C ALA A 244 6.64 -17.53 -9.09
N GLY A 245 6.02 -17.95 -10.21
CA GLY A 245 6.73 -18.27 -11.44
C GLY A 245 7.17 -19.74 -11.61
N ARG A 246 6.56 -20.68 -10.88
CA ARG A 246 6.82 -22.14 -11.02
C ARG A 246 6.71 -22.66 -12.45
N THR A 247 5.80 -22.10 -13.24
CA THR A 247 5.54 -22.50 -14.63
C THR A 247 6.19 -21.55 -15.65
N ALA A 248 7.11 -20.69 -15.22
CA ALA A 248 7.77 -19.73 -16.11
C ALA A 248 8.76 -20.46 -17.03
N PRO A 249 8.76 -20.16 -18.34
CA PRO A 249 9.74 -20.71 -19.25
C PRO A 249 11.14 -20.09 -18.99
N PRO A 250 12.23 -20.87 -19.14
CA PRO A 250 13.59 -20.35 -18.99
C PRO A 250 13.90 -19.19 -19.96
N GLY A 251 14.74 -18.24 -19.55
CA GLY A 251 15.21 -17.14 -20.41
C GLY A 251 14.16 -16.08 -20.76
N ARG A 252 12.93 -16.18 -20.23
CA ARG A 252 11.86 -15.20 -20.46
C ARG A 252 11.67 -14.31 -19.24
N ARG A 253 11.60 -13.00 -19.48
CA ARG A 253 11.19 -12.03 -18.46
C ARG A 253 9.68 -12.08 -18.23
N MET A 254 9.26 -12.16 -16.97
CA MET A 254 7.87 -12.26 -16.56
C MET A 254 7.38 -10.97 -15.87
N GLY A 255 6.96 -9.98 -16.65
CA GLY A 255 6.47 -8.70 -16.12
C GLY A 255 7.59 -7.88 -15.47
N HIS A 256 7.86 -8.13 -14.19
CA HIS A 256 8.94 -7.48 -13.44
C HIS A 256 10.31 -7.67 -14.11
N ALA A 257 11.13 -6.63 -14.03
CA ALA A 257 12.47 -6.64 -14.61
C ALA A 257 13.41 -7.69 -13.98
N GLY A 258 13.23 -8.01 -12.69
CA GLY A 258 14.00 -9.05 -11.99
C GLY A 258 13.48 -10.48 -12.19
N ALA A 259 12.27 -10.67 -12.74
CA ALA A 259 11.63 -11.98 -12.89
C ALA A 259 12.11 -12.71 -14.16
N ILE A 260 13.40 -13.11 -14.17
CA ILE A 260 14.00 -13.87 -15.27
C ILE A 260 14.90 -14.99 -14.73
N ILE A 261 14.75 -16.19 -15.28
CA ILE A 261 15.63 -17.33 -15.00
C ILE A 261 16.80 -17.26 -15.97
N SER A 262 18.03 -17.17 -15.46
CA SER A 262 19.25 -17.04 -16.28
C SER A 262 20.35 -17.98 -15.79
N GLY A 263 21.10 -18.59 -16.73
CA GLY A 263 22.25 -19.43 -16.39
C GLY A 263 21.90 -20.68 -15.57
N GLY A 264 20.66 -21.18 -15.66
CA GLY A 264 20.19 -22.35 -14.92
C GLY A 264 19.95 -22.12 -13.42
N LYS A 265 20.02 -20.87 -12.94
CA LYS A 265 19.83 -20.49 -11.52
C LYS A 265 18.62 -19.56 -11.36
N GLY A 266 18.07 -19.54 -10.14
CA GLY A 266 16.95 -18.67 -9.78
C GLY A 266 15.60 -19.26 -10.16
N THR A 267 15.51 -20.59 -10.28
CA THR A 267 14.24 -21.28 -10.52
C THR A 267 13.38 -21.25 -9.27
N ALA A 268 12.05 -21.34 -9.44
CA ALA A 268 11.15 -21.42 -8.30
C ALA A 268 11.39 -22.68 -7.46
N ALA A 269 11.76 -23.79 -8.10
CA ALA A 269 12.00 -25.06 -7.43
C ALA A 269 13.20 -24.99 -6.46
N GLU A 270 14.32 -24.42 -6.90
CA GLU A 270 15.51 -24.23 -6.06
C GLU A 270 15.22 -23.32 -4.85
N LYS A 271 14.51 -22.21 -5.08
CA LYS A 271 14.09 -21.28 -4.02
C LYS A 271 13.20 -21.96 -2.99
N MET A 272 12.19 -22.69 -3.45
CA MET A 272 11.29 -23.44 -2.57
C MET A 272 12.04 -24.50 -1.77
N GLU A 273 13.03 -25.17 -2.36
CA GLU A 273 13.82 -26.17 -1.64
C GLU A 273 14.74 -25.56 -0.58
N ALA A 274 15.40 -24.44 -0.88
CA ALA A 274 16.16 -23.68 0.10
C ALA A 274 15.28 -23.23 1.27
N MET A 275 14.07 -22.72 0.98
CA MET A 275 13.09 -22.35 1.99
C MET A 275 12.68 -23.54 2.87
N ARG A 276 12.35 -24.70 2.29
CA ARG A 276 11.98 -25.91 3.08
C ARG A 276 13.13 -26.36 3.97
N THR A 277 14.35 -26.38 3.44
CA THR A 277 15.57 -26.74 4.19
C THR A 277 15.82 -25.80 5.37
N ALA A 278 15.40 -24.54 5.26
CA ALA A 278 15.47 -23.55 6.33
C ALA A 278 14.32 -23.64 7.36
N GLY A 279 13.39 -24.59 7.21
CA GLY A 279 12.23 -24.72 8.09
C GLY A 279 11.09 -23.73 7.79
N ILE A 280 11.11 -23.07 6.62
CA ILE A 280 10.03 -22.18 6.17
C ILE A 280 8.84 -23.02 5.70
N HIS A 281 7.62 -22.62 6.09
CA HIS A 281 6.39 -23.24 5.63
C HIS A 281 6.11 -22.82 4.17
N VAL A 282 6.65 -23.59 3.23
CA VAL A 282 6.52 -23.31 1.79
C VAL A 282 5.15 -23.72 1.29
N ILE A 283 4.40 -22.76 0.74
CA ILE A 283 3.09 -22.98 0.15
C ILE A 283 3.17 -23.09 -1.37
N GLU A 284 2.32 -23.95 -1.92
CA GLU A 284 2.31 -24.25 -3.34
C GLU A 284 1.33 -23.41 -4.16
N SER A 285 0.23 -23.01 -3.52
CA SER A 285 -0.83 -22.21 -4.12
C SER A 285 -0.95 -20.90 -3.34
N PRO A 286 -1.00 -19.74 -4.03
CA PRO A 286 -1.15 -18.45 -3.36
C PRO A 286 -2.50 -18.34 -2.62
N ALA A 287 -3.51 -19.15 -2.99
CA ALA A 287 -4.81 -19.19 -2.31
C ALA A 287 -4.77 -19.80 -0.89
N LEU A 288 -3.65 -20.43 -0.52
CA LEU A 288 -3.48 -21.12 0.77
C LEU A 288 -2.67 -20.30 1.78
N ILE A 289 -2.26 -19.07 1.45
CA ILE A 289 -1.44 -18.22 2.34
C ILE A 289 -2.11 -18.05 3.70
N GLY A 290 -3.35 -17.53 3.71
CA GLY A 290 -4.03 -17.20 4.95
C GLY A 290 -4.38 -18.43 5.79
N GLU A 291 -4.71 -19.55 5.15
CA GLU A 291 -4.98 -20.81 5.84
C GLU A 291 -3.72 -21.34 6.54
N THR A 292 -2.57 -21.34 5.85
CA THR A 292 -1.30 -21.80 6.42
C THR A 292 -0.88 -20.92 7.60
N VAL A 293 -1.01 -19.60 7.48
CA VAL A 293 -0.68 -18.68 8.58
C VAL A 293 -1.56 -18.95 9.81
N GLN A 294 -2.86 -19.18 9.60
CA GLN A 294 -3.79 -19.52 10.68
C GLN A 294 -3.37 -20.80 11.42
N LYS A 295 -2.96 -21.85 10.68
CA LYS A 295 -2.45 -23.11 11.25
C LYS A 295 -1.17 -22.90 12.07
N VAL A 296 -0.18 -22.22 11.49
CA VAL A 296 1.12 -21.95 12.11
C VAL A 296 0.99 -21.13 13.40
N LEU A 297 0.10 -20.13 13.42
CA LEU A 297 -0.17 -19.33 14.62
C LEU A 297 -0.89 -20.13 15.71
N ALA A 298 -1.70 -21.13 15.36
CA ALA A 298 -2.38 -22.00 16.32
C ALA A 298 -1.43 -23.02 16.98
N GLU A 299 -0.42 -23.48 16.24
CA GLU A 299 0.58 -24.46 16.70
C GLU A 299 1.71 -23.83 17.51
N SER A 300 1.96 -22.53 17.34
CA SER A 300 2.97 -21.80 18.09
C SER A 300 2.61 -21.75 19.59
N PRO A 301 3.51 -22.11 20.52
CA PRO A 301 3.20 -22.11 21.94
C PRO A 301 2.72 -20.73 22.36
N LYS A 302 1.50 -20.67 22.91
CA LYS A 302 0.80 -19.44 23.29
C LYS A 302 1.66 -18.61 24.27
N LYS A 303 2.52 -17.72 23.78
CA LYS A 303 2.86 -16.52 24.54
C LYS A 303 1.54 -15.79 24.72
N LYS A 304 1.12 -15.61 25.97
CA LYS A 304 -0.14 -14.94 26.36
C LYS A 304 -0.34 -13.73 25.44
N LEU A 305 -1.28 -13.82 24.50
CA LEU A 305 -1.76 -12.66 23.78
C LEU A 305 -2.23 -11.70 24.86
N PHE A 306 -1.58 -10.55 24.97
CA PHE A 306 -2.14 -9.43 25.71
C PHE A 306 -3.42 -9.04 24.98
N VAL A 307 -4.54 -9.58 25.45
CA VAL A 307 -5.83 -8.94 25.24
C VAL A 307 -5.67 -7.59 25.91
N VAL A 308 -5.48 -6.54 25.12
CA VAL A 308 -5.65 -5.18 25.60
C VAL A 308 -7.12 -5.08 25.94
N GLU A 309 -7.47 -5.34 27.21
CA GLU A 309 -8.73 -4.90 27.76
C GLU A 309 -8.79 -3.40 27.54
N SER A 310 -9.59 -2.99 26.55
CA SER A 310 -9.95 -1.58 26.44
C SER A 310 -10.55 -1.18 27.79
N LYS A 311 -9.86 -0.32 28.53
CA LYS A 311 -10.47 0.41 29.64
C LYS A 311 -11.47 1.39 29.05
N THR A 312 -12.60 0.87 28.58
CA THR A 312 -13.82 1.65 28.43
C THR A 312 -14.22 2.07 29.83
N LYS A 313 -13.89 3.31 30.21
CA LYS A 313 -14.56 3.98 31.31
C LYS A 313 -16.06 3.85 31.04
N LYS A 314 -16.77 3.09 31.89
CA LYS A 314 -18.24 3.01 31.92
C LYS A 314 -18.79 4.43 32.01
N LYS A 315 -19.14 5.03 30.86
CA LYS A 315 -20.17 6.06 30.83
C LYS A 315 -21.50 5.32 30.97
N LYS A 316 -22.21 5.59 32.06
CA LYS A 316 -23.59 5.11 32.28
C LYS A 316 -24.43 5.44 31.04
N GLU A 317 -24.96 4.40 30.37
CA GLU A 317 -26.06 4.54 29.40
C GLU A 317 -27.26 5.20 30.12
N PRO A 318 -27.93 6.20 29.54
CA PRO A 318 -29.28 6.54 29.98
C PRO A 318 -30.24 5.47 29.46
N ALA A 319 -31.15 5.05 30.33
CA ALA A 319 -32.02 3.90 30.16
C ALA A 319 -32.79 3.87 28.81
N LYS A 320 -32.70 2.73 28.13
CA LYS A 320 -33.42 2.38 26.88
C LYS A 320 -34.96 2.40 26.98
N ALA A 321 -35.54 2.70 28.15
CA ALA A 321 -36.98 2.79 28.36
C ALA A 321 -37.61 4.16 27.95
N HIS A 322 -36.83 5.24 27.83
CA HIS A 322 -37.38 6.57 27.51
C HIS A 322 -37.40 6.92 26.02
N ILE A 323 -36.59 6.26 25.18
CA ILE A 323 -36.50 6.57 23.74
C ILE A 323 -37.65 5.92 22.96
N GLN A 324 -38.11 4.73 23.36
CA GLN A 324 -39.26 4.05 22.73
C GLN A 324 -40.61 4.75 23.02
N ALA A 325 -40.74 5.44 24.15
CA ALA A 325 -41.96 6.17 24.52
C ALA A 325 -42.13 7.48 23.71
N ASN A 326 -41.03 8.15 23.37
CA ASN A 326 -41.07 9.39 22.57
C ASN A 326 -41.26 9.13 21.07
N LEU A 327 -40.71 8.05 20.52
CA LEU A 327 -40.92 7.68 19.11
C LEU A 327 -42.38 7.32 18.80
N LYS A 328 -43.08 6.65 19.72
CA LYS A 328 -44.52 6.34 19.57
C LYS A 328 -45.40 7.59 19.63
N LYS A 329 -45.07 8.59 20.46
CA LYS A 329 -45.80 9.87 20.53
C LYS A 329 -45.62 10.72 19.27
N ILE A 330 -44.41 10.73 18.67
CA ILE A 330 -44.13 11.48 17.45
C ILE A 330 -44.83 10.85 16.24
N TYR A 331 -44.88 9.52 16.14
CA TYR A 331 -45.59 8.82 15.07
C TYR A 331 -47.12 8.97 15.15
N ALA A 332 -47.70 8.99 16.35
CA ALA A 332 -49.15 9.18 16.53
C ALA A 332 -49.61 10.61 16.20
N ALA A 333 -48.75 11.62 16.36
CA ALA A 333 -49.06 13.02 16.06
C ALA A 333 -49.00 13.38 14.55
N GLN A 334 -48.39 12.53 13.72
CA GLN A 334 -48.29 12.77 12.26
C GLN A 334 -49.44 12.15 11.45
N VAL A 335 -50.31 11.33 12.05
CA VAL A 335 -51.39 10.60 11.35
C VAL A 335 -52.74 11.35 11.35
N THR A 336 -52.87 12.52 11.99
CA THR A 336 -54.16 13.26 12.06
C THR A 336 -54.27 14.54 11.23
N LYS A 337 -53.36 14.81 10.29
CA LYS A 337 -53.58 15.91 9.30
C LYS A 337 -54.23 15.38 8.03
N LYS A 338 -55.57 15.53 7.95
CA LYS A 338 -56.37 15.36 6.73
C LYS A 338 -55.76 16.14 5.56
N VAL A 339 -55.27 15.44 4.53
CA VAL A 339 -54.94 16.03 3.24
C VAL A 339 -56.21 16.05 2.38
N LYS A 340 -56.69 17.24 2.01
CA LYS A 340 -57.76 17.40 1.00
C LYS A 340 -57.24 16.96 -0.38
N PRO A 341 -58.03 16.25 -1.20
CA PRO A 341 -57.58 15.80 -2.52
C PRO A 341 -57.38 16.97 -3.50
N LYS A 342 -56.27 16.95 -4.25
CA LYS A 342 -56.00 17.87 -5.38
C LYS A 342 -56.86 17.52 -6.60
N PRO A 343 -57.32 18.50 -7.40
CA PRO A 343 -58.11 18.24 -8.61
C PRO A 343 -57.27 17.60 -9.73
N LYS A 344 -57.90 16.70 -10.51
CA LYS A 344 -57.29 15.95 -11.62
C LYS A 344 -56.79 16.87 -12.75
N PRO A 345 -55.63 16.58 -13.38
CA PRO A 345 -55.16 17.34 -14.54
C PRO A 345 -55.95 17.00 -15.82
N LYS A 346 -56.25 18.02 -16.63
CA LYS A 346 -56.89 17.89 -17.95
C LYS A 346 -55.93 17.28 -19.00
N PRO A 347 -56.43 16.50 -19.98
CA PRO A 347 -55.60 15.86 -20.99
C PRO A 347 -55.02 16.86 -22.02
N LYS A 348 -53.74 16.69 -22.38
CA LYS A 348 -53.05 17.48 -23.43
C LYS A 348 -53.44 17.02 -24.84
N PRO A 349 -53.57 17.92 -25.84
CA PRO A 349 -53.94 17.54 -27.21
C PRO A 349 -52.77 16.91 -28.00
N LYS A 350 -53.11 15.91 -28.83
CA LYS A 350 -52.21 15.20 -29.75
C LYS A 350 -51.70 16.13 -30.87
N LYS A 351 -50.39 16.27 -31.04
CA LYS A 351 -49.79 16.88 -32.24
C LYS A 351 -49.80 15.88 -33.40
N LYS A 352 -50.44 16.25 -34.51
CA LYS A 352 -50.41 15.53 -35.79
C LYS A 352 -49.04 15.71 -36.46
N LEU A 353 -48.43 14.61 -36.91
CA LEU A 353 -47.38 14.62 -37.91
C LEU A 353 -48.00 14.91 -39.29
N THR A 354 -47.41 15.83 -40.05
CA THR A 354 -47.65 15.97 -41.49
C THR A 354 -46.34 15.81 -42.24
N ALA A 355 -46.39 15.00 -43.30
CA ALA A 355 -45.29 14.61 -44.15
C ALA A 355 -45.25 15.40 -45.47
N LYS A 356 -44.09 15.30 -46.14
CA LYS A 356 -43.73 15.66 -47.53
C LYS A 356 -43.32 17.14 -47.71
N THR A 357 -42.21 17.47 -48.40
CA THR A 357 -41.94 17.08 -49.80
C THR A 357 -40.43 17.13 -50.17
N LYS A 358 -40.14 16.47 -51.30
CA LYS A 358 -38.91 16.01 -51.97
C LYS A 358 -37.90 17.07 -52.52
N VAL A 359 -36.61 16.73 -52.42
CA VAL A 359 -35.55 16.57 -53.46
C VAL A 359 -35.22 17.71 -54.46
N LYS A 360 -33.95 18.19 -54.50
CA LYS A 360 -32.96 17.93 -55.58
C LYS A 360 -31.54 18.51 -55.30
N PRO A 361 -30.46 17.93 -55.88
CA PRO A 361 -29.05 18.27 -55.59
C PRO A 361 -28.33 19.04 -56.73
N LYS A 362 -27.17 19.64 -56.43
CA LYS A 362 -25.98 20.01 -57.27
C LYS A 362 -25.27 21.21 -56.60
N LYS A 363 -23.95 21.43 -56.61
CA LYS A 363 -22.81 20.95 -57.41
C LYS A 363 -21.51 21.30 -56.65
N ARG A 364 -20.43 20.56 -56.94
CA ARG A 364 -19.02 20.89 -56.64
C ARG A 364 -18.62 22.27 -57.20
N LYS A 365 -17.74 22.97 -56.49
CA LYS A 365 -16.50 23.55 -57.02
C LYS A 365 -15.40 23.39 -55.97
#